data_AF-A0A1E1WNI3-F1
#
_entry.id   AF-A0A1E1WNI3-F1
#
_cell.length_a   1.000
_cell.length_b   1.000
_cell.length_c   1.000
_cell.angle_alpha   90.00
_cell.angle_beta   90.00
_cell.angle_gamma   90.00
#
_symmetry.space_group_name_H-M   'P 1'
#
loop_
_entity.id
_entity.type
_entity.pdbx_description
1 polymer ?
#
loop_
_entity_poly.entity_id
_entity_poly.type
_entity_poly.pdbx_seq_one_letter_code
_entity_poly.pdbx_strand_id
1 'polypeptide(L)'
;AGVTSCAPGGTQLGQPHQVERLGDTFVPFAVFVDYIQGLATTAYTGGAYRLLEHNCNHFSEEVAQFLCGAHVPKHILTQPDALPPPLRLALQALLDNLVPDSAQAVYADGVRHARQESPDFLTLNQQVEQAR
;
A
#
# COMPACT_ATOMS: atom_id res chain seq x y z
N ALA A 1 -2.57 2.24 -13.53
CA ALA A 1 -1.34 2.78 -12.90
C ALA A 1 -0.84 1.77 -11.87
N GLY A 2 0.45 1.80 -11.52
CA GLY A 2 1.07 0.90 -10.51
C GLY A 2 1.06 1.52 -9.12
N VAL A 3 2.18 1.44 -8.40
CA VAL A 3 2.34 2.03 -7.06
C VAL A 3 2.17 3.56 -7.08
N THR A 4 1.43 4.10 -6.11
CA THR A 4 1.20 5.54 -5.92
C THR A 4 1.27 5.92 -4.44
N SER A 5 1.36 7.21 -4.13
CA SER A 5 1.38 7.72 -2.75
C SER A 5 0.50 8.96 -2.58
N CYS A 6 -0.01 9.16 -1.37
CA CYS A 6 -0.79 10.31 -0.95
C CYS A 6 -0.61 10.55 0.56
N ALA A 7 -1.13 11.66 1.08
CA ALA A 7 -1.25 11.83 2.53
C ALA A 7 -2.24 10.79 3.11
N PRO A 8 -2.06 10.34 4.37
CA PRO A 8 -3.02 9.42 5.00
C PRO A 8 -4.46 9.94 4.91
N GLY A 9 -5.37 9.11 4.39
CA GLY A 9 -6.77 9.47 4.15
C GLY A 9 -7.00 10.47 3.00
N GLY A 10 -6.00 10.73 2.16
CA GLY A 10 -6.02 11.73 1.09
C GLY A 10 -6.48 11.22 -0.28
N THR A 11 -6.97 9.99 -0.38
CA THR A 11 -7.63 9.50 -1.61
C THR A 11 -9.10 9.90 -1.62
N GLN A 12 -9.80 9.65 -2.73
CA GLN A 12 -11.26 9.82 -2.82
C GLN A 12 -12.04 8.95 -1.82
N LEU A 13 -11.41 7.94 -1.22
CA LEU A 13 -12.03 7.08 -0.21
C LEU A 13 -12.09 7.74 1.18
N GLY A 14 -11.35 8.83 1.41
CA GLY A 14 -11.33 9.55 2.69
C GLY A 14 -10.60 8.78 3.80
N GLN A 15 -11.05 8.96 5.04
CA GLN A 15 -10.43 8.35 6.22
C GLN A 15 -10.60 6.82 6.24
N PRO A 16 -9.58 6.05 6.69
CA PRO A 16 -9.70 4.61 6.77
C PRO A 16 -10.72 4.19 7.82
N HIS A 17 -11.45 3.10 7.56
CA HIS A 17 -12.40 2.52 8.53
C HIS A 17 -11.69 1.92 9.75
N GLN A 18 -10.46 1.44 9.59
CA GLN A 18 -9.67 0.78 10.62
C GLN A 18 -8.19 1.09 10.41
N VAL A 19 -7.47 1.33 11.51
CA VAL A 19 -6.02 1.56 11.52
C VAL A 19 -5.39 0.49 12.40
N GLU A 20 -4.48 -0.29 11.81
CA GLU A 20 -3.79 -1.39 12.48
C GLU A 20 -2.30 -1.08 12.61
N ARG A 21 -1.74 -1.28 13.81
CA ARG A 21 -0.29 -1.13 14.03
C ARG A 21 0.40 -2.45 13.74
N LEU A 22 1.22 -2.49 12.69
CA LEU A 22 1.95 -3.71 12.27
C LEU A 22 3.28 -3.90 13.00
N GLY A 23 3.99 -2.82 13.34
CA GLY A 23 5.28 -2.89 14.00
C GLY A 23 6.07 -1.59 13.91
N ASP A 24 7.36 -1.67 14.25
CA ASP A 24 8.33 -0.60 14.09
C ASP A 24 9.35 -0.99 13.02
N THR A 25 9.89 0.00 12.31
CA THR A 25 10.93 -0.21 11.30
C THR A 25 12.13 0.66 11.57
N PHE A 26 13.31 0.09 11.33
CA PHE A 26 14.60 0.81 11.31
C PHE A 26 15.13 0.97 9.89
N VAL A 27 14.35 0.59 8.88
CA VAL A 27 14.73 0.77 7.47
C VAL A 27 14.84 2.27 7.17
N PRO A 28 16.00 2.76 6.72
CA PRO A 28 16.15 4.16 6.36
C PRO A 28 15.19 4.53 5.22
N PHE A 29 14.65 5.74 5.26
CA PHE A 29 13.65 6.18 4.28
C PHE A 29 14.16 6.10 2.83
N ALA A 30 15.43 6.42 2.57
CA ALA A 30 16.02 6.29 1.24
C ALA A 30 15.97 4.85 0.72
N VAL A 31 16.29 3.88 1.58
CA VAL A 31 16.23 2.45 1.24
C VAL A 31 14.79 2.00 0.97
N PHE A 32 13.83 2.51 1.75
CA PHE A 32 12.42 2.27 1.51
C PHE A 32 11.96 2.81 0.14
N VAL A 33 12.38 4.03 -0.22
CA VAL A 33 12.05 4.62 -1.53
C VAL A 33 12.61 3.77 -2.67
N ASP A 34 13.88 3.35 -2.58
CA ASP A 34 14.51 2.50 -3.59
C ASP A 34 13.79 1.15 -3.72
N TYR A 35 13.42 0.54 -2.58
CA TYR A 35 12.65 -0.71 -2.56
C TYR A 35 11.29 -0.56 -3.26
N ILE A 36 10.54 0.51 -2.94
CA ILE A 36 9.24 0.78 -3.54
C ILE A 36 9.35 1.06 -5.04
N GLN A 37 10.39 1.75 -5.49
CA GLN A 37 10.66 1.96 -6.92
C GLN A 37 10.98 0.63 -7.63
N GLY A 38 11.75 -0.25 -6.98
CA GLY A 38 12.01 -1.60 -7.46
C GLY A 38 10.70 -2.38 -7.65
N LEU A 39 9.82 -2.40 -6.64
CA LEU A 39 8.51 -3.05 -6.73
C LEU A 39 7.65 -2.45 -7.86
N ALA A 40 7.59 -1.12 -7.96
CA ALA A 40 6.75 -0.42 -8.94
C ALA A 40 7.14 -0.71 -10.40
N THR A 41 8.42 -0.99 -10.65
CA THR A 41 8.97 -1.28 -11.99
C THR A 41 8.99 -2.76 -12.35
N THR A 42 8.90 -3.65 -11.35
CA THR A 42 9.03 -5.10 -11.54
C THR A 42 7.72 -5.84 -11.32
N ALA A 43 7.28 -5.97 -10.07
CA ALA A 43 6.15 -6.82 -9.67
C ALA A 43 4.81 -6.08 -9.55
N TYR A 44 4.83 -4.75 -9.32
CA TYR A 44 3.64 -3.93 -9.08
C TYR A 44 3.48 -2.83 -10.12
N THR A 45 3.73 -3.20 -11.37
CA THR A 45 3.37 -2.37 -12.53
C THR A 45 1.84 -2.30 -12.67
N GLY A 46 1.33 -1.31 -13.40
CA GLY A 46 -0.12 -1.19 -13.59
C GLY A 46 -0.77 -2.41 -14.26
N GLY A 47 -0.08 -3.03 -15.23
CA GLY A 47 -0.58 -4.23 -15.93
C GLY A 47 -0.42 -5.53 -15.13
N ALA A 48 0.34 -5.51 -14.03
CA ALA A 48 0.48 -6.68 -13.16
C ALA A 48 -0.70 -6.85 -12.19
N TYR A 49 -1.54 -5.82 -12.00
CA TYR A 49 -2.63 -5.86 -11.04
C TYR A 49 -3.68 -6.92 -11.40
N ARG A 50 -4.04 -7.78 -10.44
CA ARG A 50 -5.11 -8.77 -10.52
C ARG A 50 -5.97 -8.65 -9.28
N LEU A 51 -7.26 -8.32 -9.42
CA LEU A 51 -8.13 -8.00 -8.29
C LEU A 51 -8.17 -9.12 -7.22
N LEU A 52 -8.15 -10.39 -7.63
CA LEU A 52 -8.25 -11.52 -6.71
C LEU A 52 -6.88 -12.03 -6.23
N GLU A 53 -5.83 -11.92 -7.05
CA GLU A 53 -4.59 -12.68 -6.85
C GLU A 53 -3.34 -11.80 -6.68
N HIS A 54 -3.38 -10.53 -7.09
CA HIS A 54 -2.23 -9.63 -7.06
C HIS A 54 -2.68 -8.16 -6.97
N ASN A 55 -3.16 -7.77 -5.79
CA ASN A 55 -3.84 -6.48 -5.57
C ASN A 55 -3.14 -5.62 -4.50
N CYS A 56 -3.80 -4.56 -4.03
CA CYS A 56 -3.27 -3.67 -3.00
C CYS A 56 -2.99 -4.37 -1.66
N ASN A 57 -3.69 -5.45 -1.33
CA ASN A 57 -3.47 -6.20 -0.10
C ASN A 57 -2.16 -6.99 -0.17
N HIS A 58 -1.86 -7.59 -1.34
CA HIS A 58 -0.61 -8.32 -1.58
C HIS A 58 0.60 -7.38 -1.60
N PHE A 59 0.44 -6.20 -2.22
CA PHE A 59 1.45 -5.14 -2.13
C PHE A 59 1.73 -4.73 -0.67
N SER A 60 0.68 -4.54 0.13
CA SER A 60 0.81 -4.15 1.53
C SER A 60 1.48 -5.23 2.37
N GLU A 61 1.24 -6.50 2.06
CA GLU A 61 1.89 -7.66 2.69
C GLU A 61 3.40 -7.66 2.47
N GLU A 62 3.86 -7.52 1.22
CA GLU A 62 5.29 -7.45 0.92
C GLU A 62 5.96 -6.26 1.61
N VAL A 63 5.32 -5.09 1.58
CA VAL A 63 5.85 -3.88 2.23
C VAL A 63 5.91 -4.05 3.75
N ALA A 64 4.90 -4.67 4.37
CA ALA A 64 4.89 -4.94 5.81
C ALA A 64 6.02 -5.89 6.22
N GLN A 65 6.22 -6.97 5.45
CA GLN A 65 7.29 -7.93 5.69
C GLN A 65 8.67 -7.27 5.54
N PHE A 66 8.88 -6.45 4.50
CA PHE A 66 10.13 -5.75 4.28
C PHE A 66 10.45 -4.76 5.41
N LEU A 67 9.47 -3.96 5.85
CA LEU A 67 9.69 -2.92 6.83
C LEU A 67 9.87 -3.45 8.25
N CYS A 68 9.05 -4.42 8.67
CA CYS A 68 8.97 -4.82 10.08
C CYS A 68 8.81 -6.33 10.30
N GLY A 69 8.94 -7.15 9.25
CA GLY A 69 8.78 -8.60 9.35
C GLY A 69 7.36 -9.03 9.76
N ALA A 70 6.39 -8.14 9.64
CA ALA A 70 5.00 -8.39 10.02
C ALA A 70 4.17 -8.83 8.82
N HIS A 71 3.02 -9.44 9.12
CA HIS A 71 2.01 -9.83 8.15
C HIS A 71 0.77 -8.95 8.30
N VAL A 72 0.13 -8.60 7.19
CA VAL A 72 -1.21 -8.02 7.17
C VAL A 72 -2.20 -9.05 7.74
N PRO A 73 -3.25 -8.64 8.48
CA PRO A 73 -4.25 -9.56 9.00
C PRO A 73 -4.77 -10.53 7.93
N LYS A 74 -4.69 -11.84 8.23
CA LYS A 74 -4.93 -12.92 7.26
C LYS A 74 -6.24 -12.77 6.49
N HIS A 75 -7.31 -12.36 7.15
CA HIS A 75 -8.64 -12.19 6.54
C HIS A 75 -8.67 -11.15 5.41
N ILE A 76 -7.74 -10.19 5.39
CA ILE A 76 -7.58 -9.19 4.33
C ILE A 76 -6.93 -9.82 3.09
N LEU A 77 -5.93 -10.68 3.29
CA LEU A 77 -5.25 -11.40 2.21
C LEU A 77 -6.14 -12.50 1.62
N THR A 78 -6.87 -13.22 2.47
CA THR A 78 -7.78 -14.29 2.08
C THR A 78 -9.19 -13.78 1.76
N GLN A 79 -9.35 -12.49 1.44
CA GLN A 79 -10.64 -11.93 1.03
C GLN A 79 -11.31 -12.74 -0.11
N PRO A 80 -10.60 -13.23 -1.14
CA PRO A 80 -11.22 -14.03 -2.20
C PRO A 80 -11.83 -15.35 -1.69
N ASP A 81 -11.32 -15.90 -0.58
CA ASP A 81 -11.79 -17.18 -0.03
C ASP A 81 -13.19 -17.07 0.61
N ALA A 82 -13.68 -15.85 0.84
CA ALA A 82 -15.07 -15.62 1.23
C ALA A 82 -16.06 -15.96 0.11
N LEU A 83 -15.59 -16.07 -1.14
CA LEU A 83 -16.41 -16.44 -2.29
C LEU A 83 -16.42 -17.97 -2.48
N PRO A 84 -17.60 -18.60 -2.66
CA PRO A 84 -17.66 -20.01 -3.06
C PRO A 84 -16.88 -20.27 -4.35
N PRO A 85 -16.21 -21.44 -4.52
CA PRO A 85 -15.34 -21.70 -5.67
C PRO A 85 -15.99 -21.47 -7.05
N PRO A 86 -17.25 -21.87 -7.32
CA PRO A 86 -17.89 -21.60 -8.61
C PRO A 86 -18.09 -20.11 -8.88
N LEU A 87 -18.42 -19.34 -7.84
CA LEU A 87 -18.61 -17.90 -7.95
C LEU A 87 -17.27 -17.20 -8.18
N ARG A 88 -16.22 -17.62 -7.46
CA ARG A 88 -14.87 -17.08 -7.64
C ARG A 88 -14.37 -17.30 -9.07
N LEU A 89 -14.58 -18.48 -9.64
CA LEU A 89 -14.20 -18.78 -11.03
C LEU A 89 -14.98 -17.94 -12.04
N ALA A 90 -16.30 -17.81 -11.85
CA ALA A 90 -17.14 -16.97 -12.72
C ALA A 90 -16.73 -15.49 -12.66
N LEU A 91 -16.41 -14.98 -11.46
CA LEU A 91 -15.94 -13.62 -11.28
C LEU A 91 -14.57 -13.40 -11.93
N GLN A 92 -13.62 -14.33 -11.78
CA GLN A 92 -12.32 -14.25 -12.44
C GLN A 92 -12.48 -14.14 -13.96
N ALA A 93 -13.29 -15.02 -14.56
CA ALA A 93 -13.55 -14.98 -16.00
C ALA A 93 -14.20 -13.65 -16.44
N LEU A 94 -15.08 -13.07 -15.62
CA LEU A 94 -15.68 -11.76 -15.92
C LEU A 94 -14.63 -10.63 -15.86
N LEU A 95 -13.77 -10.63 -14.84
CA LEU A 95 -12.72 -9.63 -14.66
C LEU A 95 -11.71 -9.64 -15.81
N ASP A 96 -11.32 -10.84 -16.26
CA ASP A 96 -10.41 -11.02 -17.40
C ASP A 96 -10.97 -10.40 -18.70
N ASN A 97 -12.31 -10.32 -18.83
CA ASN A 97 -12.98 -9.71 -19.99
C ASN A 97 -13.27 -8.21 -19.82
N LEU A 98 -13.47 -7.73 -18.58
CA LEU A 98 -13.91 -6.36 -18.30
C LEU A 98 -12.78 -5.38 -18.00
N VAL A 99 -11.64 -5.86 -17.50
CA VAL A 99 -10.52 -5.01 -17.09
C VAL A 99 -9.40 -5.15 -18.11
N PRO A 100 -9.40 -4.37 -19.21
CA PRO A 100 -8.20 -4.25 -20.02
C PRO A 100 -7.06 -3.66 -19.18
N ASP A 101 -5.81 -4.00 -19.53
CA ASP A 101 -4.53 -3.67 -18.87
C ASP A 101 -4.31 -2.18 -18.47
N SER A 102 -5.24 -1.28 -18.79
CA SER A 102 -5.13 0.17 -18.67
C SER A 102 -6.11 0.84 -17.70
N ALA A 103 -7.09 0.14 -17.15
CA ALA A 103 -8.10 0.78 -16.31
C ALA A 103 -7.66 0.82 -14.84
N GLN A 104 -6.94 1.86 -14.41
CA GLN A 104 -7.04 2.44 -13.06
C GLN A 104 -6.09 3.64 -12.88
N ALA A 105 -6.63 4.83 -13.15
CA ALA A 105 -6.15 6.12 -12.67
C ALA A 105 -7.13 6.75 -11.64
N VAL A 106 -8.17 6.00 -11.24
CA VAL A 106 -9.34 6.51 -10.50
C VAL A 106 -8.99 6.97 -9.08
N TYR A 107 -7.95 6.41 -8.47
CA TYR A 107 -7.59 6.70 -7.07
C TYR A 107 -6.42 7.68 -6.89
N ALA A 108 -5.82 8.16 -8.00
CA ALA A 108 -4.58 8.95 -7.95
C ALA A 108 -4.79 10.46 -7.77
N ASP A 109 -6.03 10.95 -7.75
CA ASP A 109 -6.34 12.39 -7.74
C ASP A 109 -6.31 13.02 -6.33
N GLY A 110 -5.47 12.48 -5.45
CA GLY A 110 -5.20 13.06 -4.14
C GLY A 110 -4.23 14.24 -4.25
N VAL A 111 -4.57 15.37 -3.64
CA VAL A 111 -3.69 16.54 -3.56
C VAL A 111 -2.37 16.14 -2.91
N ARG A 112 -1.25 16.42 -3.59
CA ARG A 112 0.11 16.24 -3.04
C ARG A 112 0.33 17.25 -1.90
N HIS A 113 -0.04 16.88 -0.67
CA HIS A 113 0.34 17.64 0.50
C HIS A 113 1.79 17.35 0.87
N ALA A 114 2.56 18.40 1.18
CA ALA A 114 3.90 18.27 1.72
C ALA A 114 3.86 17.46 3.02
N ARG A 115 4.84 16.56 3.21
CA ARG A 115 5.00 15.77 4.42
C ARG A 115 4.96 16.68 5.65
N GLN A 116 4.04 16.43 6.57
CA GLN A 116 4.10 17.06 7.89
C GLN A 116 5.25 16.41 8.67
N GLU A 117 6.11 17.24 9.29
CA GLU A 117 7.17 16.71 10.14
C GLU A 117 6.57 15.96 11.33
N SER A 118 7.19 14.84 11.69
CA SER A 118 6.78 14.08 12.87
C SER A 118 7.02 14.94 14.12
N PRO A 119 6.04 15.06 15.04
CA PRO A 119 6.22 15.74 16.32
C PRO A 119 7.43 15.22 17.10
N ASP A 120 7.72 13.91 17.00
CA ASP A 120 8.84 13.27 17.68
C ASP A 120 10.20 13.72 17.12
N PHE A 121 10.28 13.97 15.81
CA PHE A 121 11.49 14.46 15.15
C PHE A 121 11.81 15.90 15.59
N LEU A 122 10.80 16.75 15.67
CA LEU A 122 10.93 18.12 16.18
C LEU A 122 11.39 18.11 17.64
N THR A 123 10.80 17.24 18.45
CA THR A 123 11.16 17.09 19.87
C THR A 123 12.61 16.62 20.04
N LEU A 124 13.03 15.63 19.23
CA LEU A 124 14.41 15.13 19.23
C LEU A 124 15.43 16.20 18.82
N ASN A 125 15.16 16.95 17.75
CA ASN A 125 16.05 18.02 17.33
C ASN A 125 16.17 19.11 18.40
N GLN A 126 15.05 19.50 19.02
CA GLN A 126 15.07 20.45 20.13
C GLN A 126 15.90 19.95 21.31
N GLN A 127 15.79 18.67 21.66
CA GLN A 127 16.59 18.07 22.73
C GLN A 127 18.09 18.04 22.41
N VAL A 128 18.45 17.73 21.16
CA VAL A 128 19.85 17.75 20.70
C VAL A 128 20.42 19.17 20.73
N GLU A 129 19.63 20.17 20.38
CA GLU A 129 20.04 21.58 20.35
C GLU A 129 20.16 22.18 21.75
N GLN A 130 19.32 21.75 22.70
CA GLN A 130 19.42 22.13 24.11
C GLN A 130 20.61 21.48 24.85
N ALA A 131 21.14 20.37 24.33
CA ALA A 131 22.28 19.66 24.90
C ALA A 131 23.64 20.12 24.35
N ARG A 132 23.64 21.10 23.43
CA ARG A 132 24.83 21.71 22.81
C ARG A 132 25.22 23.00 23.51
#